data_AF-A0A7W6HC63-F1
#
_entry.id   AF-A0A7W6HC63-F1
#
_cell.length_a   1.000
_cell.length_b   1.000
_cell.length_c   1.000
_cell.angle_alpha   90.00
_cell.angle_beta   90.00
_cell.angle_gamma   90.00
#
_symmetry.space_group_name_H-M   'P 1'
#
loop_
_entity.id
_entity.type
_entity.pdbx_description
1 polymer ?
#
loop_
_entity_poly.entity_id
_entity_poly.type
_entity_poly.pdbx_seq_one_letter_code
_entity_poly.pdbx_strand_id
1 'polypeptide(L)'
;MNSAETRFKKAIDSQVNLFTPMPLIHITDAYSFIDILGPSRISPSPCTVFGEDLTYMFYGRPAYQTHHKGTNFLSANFPVAFIFDPDKLNATCMSVYPFDTGAFHAGLYSNFFHSKSAIDHFRLPGSTSSAQKIVAYFYRSNEEYFFGGSRKNVEVPNLNFEIEGVHELSRITANHNDGTFNPDLRSSSIEFIFDREIDLTGCLLGIVVPQVCLDDIHITDAINVINPKHISTYSGIHNIGSASILGILFDKTYEIYRKEGII
;
A
#
# COMPACT_ATOMS: atom_id res chain seq x y z
N MET A 1 1.58 -8.51 26.10
CA MET A 1 1.80 -7.31 26.95
C MET A 1 0.83 -6.25 26.49
N ASN A 2 0.00 -5.69 27.37
CA ASN A 2 -0.77 -4.48 27.04
C ASN A 2 0.25 -3.36 26.77
N SER A 3 0.48 -3.00 25.51
CA SER A 3 1.27 -1.81 25.23
C SER A 3 0.47 -0.61 25.75
N ALA A 4 1.15 0.27 26.48
CA ALA A 4 0.56 1.55 26.84
C ALA A 4 0.09 2.25 25.55
N GLU A 5 -1.10 2.85 25.59
CA GLU A 5 -1.65 3.55 24.43
C GLU A 5 -0.70 4.68 23.99
N THR A 6 -0.27 4.64 22.73
CA THR A 6 0.69 5.61 22.19
C THR A 6 0.01 6.96 21.90
N ARG A 7 0.79 8.05 21.88
CA ARG A 7 0.27 9.38 21.51
C ARG A 7 -0.34 9.39 20.11
N PHE A 8 0.27 8.66 19.18
CA PHE A 8 -0.24 8.50 17.83
C PHE A 8 -1.60 7.82 17.84
N LYS A 9 -1.70 6.62 18.45
CA LYS A 9 -2.94 5.87 18.54
C LYS A 9 -4.07 6.69 19.16
N LYS A 10 -3.79 7.39 20.27
CA LYS A 10 -4.77 8.26 20.94
C LYS A 10 -5.32 9.36 20.03
N ALA A 11 -4.47 9.98 19.21
CA ALA A 11 -4.90 11.04 18.27
C ALA A 11 -5.69 10.47 17.08
N ILE A 12 -5.31 9.30 16.58
CA ILE A 12 -6.04 8.63 15.49
C ILE A 12 -7.40 8.12 15.99
N ASP A 13 -7.49 7.58 17.21
CA ASP A 13 -8.75 7.06 17.76
C ASP A 13 -9.78 8.13 18.10
N SER A 14 -9.39 9.41 18.19
CA SER A 14 -10.35 10.50 18.31
C SER A 14 -11.11 10.79 17.01
N GLN A 15 -10.70 10.19 15.88
CA GLN A 15 -11.37 10.36 14.60
C GLN A 15 -12.53 9.38 14.46
N VAL A 16 -13.56 9.83 13.74
CA VAL A 16 -14.70 9.00 13.33
C VAL A 16 -14.43 8.46 11.93
N ASN A 17 -14.86 7.22 11.64
CA ASN A 17 -14.82 6.70 10.28
C ASN A 17 -15.85 7.43 9.43
N LEU A 18 -15.38 8.29 8.52
CA LEU A 18 -16.24 9.11 7.66
C LEU A 18 -16.30 8.61 6.21
N PHE A 19 -15.41 7.70 5.81
CA PHE A 19 -15.23 7.28 4.41
C PHE A 19 -15.45 5.79 4.25
N THR A 20 -15.87 5.34 3.07
CA THR A 20 -15.90 3.91 2.71
C THR A 20 -14.49 3.31 2.80
N PRO A 21 -14.31 2.08 3.32
CA PRO A 21 -13.01 1.40 3.29
C PRO A 21 -12.45 1.34 1.87
N MET A 22 -11.17 1.69 1.72
CA MET A 22 -10.46 1.51 0.46
C MET A 22 -9.87 0.10 0.38
N PRO A 23 -9.72 -0.46 -0.83
CA PRO A 23 -9.11 -1.76 -1.06
C PRO A 23 -7.68 -1.85 -0.56
N LEU A 24 -7.23 -3.07 -0.27
CA LEU A 24 -5.83 -3.37 0.01
C LEU A 24 -5.13 -3.77 -1.29
N ILE A 25 -3.94 -3.23 -1.54
CA ILE A 25 -3.18 -3.49 -2.76
C ILE A 25 -1.90 -4.23 -2.44
N HIS A 26 -1.70 -5.35 -3.11
CA HIS A 26 -0.41 -6.02 -3.20
C HIS A 26 0.10 -5.91 -4.63
N ILE A 27 1.34 -5.43 -4.80
CA ILE A 27 1.98 -5.35 -6.12
C ILE A 27 3.16 -6.30 -6.12
N THR A 28 3.27 -7.07 -7.19
CA THR A 28 4.37 -7.98 -7.46
C THR A 28 4.88 -7.79 -8.89
N ASP A 29 5.97 -8.42 -9.28
CA ASP A 29 6.40 -8.50 -10.67
C ASP A 29 5.77 -9.70 -11.39
N ALA A 30 5.73 -9.67 -12.72
CA ALA A 30 5.10 -10.70 -13.53
C ALA A 30 5.75 -12.08 -13.37
N TYR A 31 7.03 -12.14 -12.97
CA TYR A 31 7.69 -13.41 -12.65
C TYR A 31 7.09 -14.04 -11.39
N SER A 32 7.10 -13.29 -10.29
CA SER A 32 6.57 -13.71 -8.99
C SER A 32 5.05 -13.90 -9.02
N PHE A 33 4.36 -13.17 -9.90
CA PHE A 33 2.94 -13.35 -10.18
C PHE A 33 2.59 -14.78 -10.60
N ILE A 34 3.42 -15.41 -11.43
CA ILE A 34 3.20 -16.80 -11.90
C ILE A 34 3.26 -17.77 -10.72
N ASP A 35 4.21 -17.57 -9.80
CA ASP A 35 4.35 -18.38 -8.59
C ASP A 35 3.18 -18.21 -7.62
N ILE A 36 2.54 -17.02 -7.61
CA ILE A 36 1.34 -16.73 -6.82
C ILE A 36 0.09 -17.38 -7.43
N LEU A 37 -0.03 -17.41 -8.76
CA LEU A 37 -1.19 -17.96 -9.46
C LEU A 37 -1.35 -19.47 -9.23
N GLY A 38 -0.25 -20.22 -9.29
CA GLY A 38 -0.27 -21.68 -9.12
C GLY A 38 -1.03 -22.15 -7.86
N PRO A 39 -0.67 -21.67 -6.66
CA PRO A 39 -1.37 -21.95 -5.43
C PRO A 39 -2.55 -21.01 -5.12
N SER A 40 -2.77 -19.97 -5.94
CA SER A 40 -3.76 -18.91 -5.72
C SER A 40 -3.65 -18.24 -4.35
N ARG A 41 -2.42 -18.06 -3.86
CA ARG A 41 -2.16 -17.43 -2.55
C ARG A 41 -0.88 -16.61 -2.54
N ILE A 42 -0.87 -15.61 -1.67
CA ILE A 42 0.34 -14.87 -1.33
C ILE A 42 0.86 -15.42 0.00
N SER A 43 2.06 -15.99 -0.03
CA SER A 43 2.71 -16.50 1.19
C SER A 43 3.54 -15.39 1.87
N PRO A 44 3.60 -15.37 3.21
CA PRO A 44 4.51 -14.50 3.95
C PRO A 44 5.98 -14.74 3.57
N SER A 45 6.80 -13.71 3.68
CA SER A 45 8.24 -13.78 3.43
C SER A 45 9.03 -13.21 4.60
N PRO A 46 10.28 -13.64 4.83
CA PRO A 46 11.07 -13.21 5.97
C PRO A 46 11.23 -11.70 6.05
N CYS A 47 10.83 -11.11 7.18
CA CYS A 47 10.98 -9.68 7.44
C CYS A 47 12.12 -9.40 8.42
N THR A 48 13.03 -8.51 8.02
CA THR A 48 14.14 -8.05 8.86
C THR A 48 13.72 -7.04 9.95
N VAL A 49 12.62 -6.32 9.75
CA VAL A 49 12.11 -5.31 10.70
C VAL A 49 11.53 -5.98 11.94
N PHE A 50 10.72 -7.02 11.75
CA PHE A 50 9.96 -7.68 12.82
C PHE A 50 10.52 -9.06 13.18
N GLY A 51 11.38 -9.66 12.34
CA GLY A 51 11.96 -10.98 12.59
C GLY A 51 10.98 -12.14 12.40
N GLU A 52 9.90 -11.92 11.65
CA GLU A 52 8.82 -12.86 11.38
C GLU A 52 8.56 -12.94 9.87
N ASP A 53 7.92 -14.01 9.40
CA ASP A 53 7.47 -14.10 8.01
C ASP A 53 6.18 -13.29 7.85
N LEU A 54 6.20 -12.27 7.01
CA LEU A 54 5.11 -11.30 6.88
C LEU A 54 4.72 -11.03 5.41
N THR A 55 3.47 -10.63 5.21
CA THR A 55 2.97 -10.10 3.95
C THR A 55 2.54 -8.65 4.15
N TYR A 56 2.89 -7.80 3.19
CA TYR A 56 2.59 -6.37 3.19
C TYR A 56 1.58 -6.02 2.10
N MET A 57 0.64 -5.16 2.45
CA MET A 57 -0.28 -4.54 1.51
C MET A 57 -0.42 -3.05 1.81
N PHE A 58 -0.70 -2.25 0.79
CA PHE A 58 -0.96 -0.83 0.96
C PHE A 58 -2.45 -0.53 0.84
N TYR A 59 -2.95 0.32 1.73
CA TYR A 59 -4.34 0.75 1.72
C TYR A 59 -4.56 1.79 0.62
N GLY A 60 -5.46 1.49 -0.30
CA GLY A 60 -5.97 2.39 -1.32
C GLY A 60 -5.01 2.73 -2.45
N ARG A 61 -3.69 2.75 -2.24
CA ARG A 61 -2.72 3.29 -3.20
C ARG A 61 -1.82 2.20 -3.79
N PRO A 62 -1.66 2.12 -5.13
CA PRO A 62 -0.72 1.21 -5.76
C PRO A 62 0.72 1.76 -5.65
N ALA A 63 1.22 1.92 -4.42
CA ALA A 63 2.43 2.69 -4.14
C ALA A 63 3.74 1.87 -4.22
N TYR A 64 3.66 0.55 -4.26
CA TYR A 64 4.84 -0.32 -4.28
C TYR A 64 5.56 -0.26 -5.64
N GLN A 65 6.88 -0.08 -5.59
CA GLN A 65 7.74 -0.14 -6.76
C GLN A 65 8.49 -1.47 -6.77
N THR A 66 8.40 -2.19 -7.89
CA THR A 66 9.21 -3.39 -8.13
C THR A 66 10.70 -3.07 -8.01
N HIS A 67 11.48 -3.97 -7.42
CA HIS A 67 12.91 -3.75 -7.13
C HIS A 67 13.81 -3.58 -8.37
N HIS A 68 13.30 -3.79 -9.58
CA HIS A 68 14.07 -3.64 -10.81
C HIS A 68 14.40 -2.18 -11.10
N LYS A 69 15.69 -1.85 -10.99
CA LYS A 69 16.25 -0.51 -11.31
C LYS A 69 16.98 -0.48 -12.66
N GLY A 70 16.94 -1.58 -13.42
CA GLY A 70 17.67 -1.71 -14.69
C GLY A 70 16.93 -1.11 -15.89
N THR A 71 17.67 -0.78 -16.94
CA THR A 71 17.13 -0.27 -18.21
C THR A 71 16.50 -1.34 -19.10
N ASN A 72 16.72 -2.62 -18.78
CA ASN A 72 16.18 -3.74 -19.55
C ASN A 72 14.74 -4.02 -19.10
N PHE A 73 13.76 -3.67 -19.92
CA PHE A 73 12.34 -3.97 -19.70
C PHE A 73 11.99 -5.38 -20.15
N LEU A 74 12.48 -6.36 -19.38
CA LEU A 74 12.00 -7.73 -19.45
C LEU A 74 10.55 -7.78 -18.95
N SER A 75 9.69 -8.53 -19.64
CA SER A 75 8.28 -8.71 -19.24
C SER A 75 8.15 -9.27 -17.83
N ALA A 76 9.11 -10.08 -17.39
CA ALA A 76 9.25 -10.59 -16.03
C ALA A 76 9.19 -9.50 -14.94
N ASN A 77 9.61 -8.27 -15.25
CA ASN A 77 9.64 -7.15 -14.32
C ASN A 77 8.39 -6.26 -14.39
N PHE A 78 7.43 -6.57 -15.26
CA PHE A 78 6.21 -5.78 -15.35
C PHE A 78 5.37 -5.97 -14.08
N PRO A 79 4.88 -4.88 -13.46
CA PRO A 79 4.11 -4.99 -12.23
C PRO A 79 2.72 -5.57 -12.45
N VAL A 80 2.27 -6.35 -11.49
CA VAL A 80 0.89 -6.85 -11.37
C VAL A 80 0.35 -6.36 -10.04
N ALA A 81 -0.85 -5.76 -10.04
CA ALA A 81 -1.50 -5.29 -8.82
C ALA A 81 -2.74 -6.13 -8.52
N PHE A 82 -2.74 -6.77 -7.36
CA PHE A 82 -3.92 -7.41 -6.77
C PHE A 82 -4.64 -6.41 -5.88
N ILE A 83 -5.94 -6.22 -6.11
CA ILE A 83 -6.80 -5.27 -5.40
C ILE A 83 -7.82 -6.07 -4.60
N PHE A 84 -7.61 -6.16 -3.29
CA PHE A 84 -8.40 -6.97 -2.38
C PHE A 84 -9.60 -6.22 -1.81
N ASP A 85 -10.70 -6.93 -1.68
CA ASP A 85 -11.84 -6.50 -0.86
C ASP A 85 -11.38 -6.40 0.61
N PRO A 86 -11.38 -5.19 1.20
CA PRO A 86 -10.85 -4.96 2.53
C PRO A 86 -11.64 -5.72 3.61
N ASP A 87 -12.93 -6.01 3.39
CA ASP A 87 -13.76 -6.72 4.36
C ASP A 87 -13.41 -8.22 4.45
N LYS A 88 -12.86 -8.79 3.37
CA LYS A 88 -12.42 -10.19 3.33
C LYS A 88 -11.15 -10.43 4.14
N LEU A 89 -10.28 -9.42 4.24
CA LEU A 89 -8.98 -9.53 4.91
C LEU A 89 -8.93 -8.84 6.27
N ASN A 90 -9.96 -8.11 6.67
CA ASN A 90 -9.95 -7.30 7.88
C ASN A 90 -9.65 -8.14 9.15
N ALA A 91 -10.21 -9.35 9.24
CA ALA A 91 -10.04 -10.23 10.41
C ALA A 91 -8.64 -10.87 10.52
N THR A 92 -7.85 -10.86 9.44
CA THR A 92 -6.52 -11.48 9.39
C THR A 92 -5.39 -10.46 9.47
N CYS A 93 -5.70 -9.16 9.47
CA CYS A 93 -4.70 -8.12 9.59
C CYS A 93 -4.12 -8.07 11.00
N MET A 94 -2.78 -8.12 11.11
CA MET A 94 -2.07 -8.04 12.39
C MET A 94 -1.96 -6.59 12.89
N SER A 95 -1.59 -5.68 12.00
CA SER A 95 -1.38 -4.27 12.35
C SER A 95 -1.39 -3.35 11.13
N VAL A 96 -1.67 -2.07 11.41
CA VAL A 96 -1.65 -0.98 10.44
C VAL A 96 -0.62 0.07 10.87
N TYR A 97 0.12 0.60 9.90
CA TYR A 97 1.09 1.67 10.07
C TYR A 97 0.83 2.81 9.07
N PRO A 98 1.14 4.08 9.42
CA PRO A 98 0.85 5.22 8.56
C PRO A 98 1.85 5.43 7.40
N PHE A 99 2.84 4.55 7.26
CA PHE A 99 3.92 4.60 6.27
C PHE A 99 4.55 3.21 6.09
N ASP A 100 5.45 3.07 5.10
CA ASP A 100 6.31 1.89 4.88
C ASP A 100 7.25 1.67 6.08
N THR A 101 7.01 0.59 6.83
CA THR A 101 7.79 0.25 8.04
C THR A 101 9.23 -0.14 7.73
N GLY A 102 9.49 -0.71 6.55
CA GLY A 102 10.83 -1.04 6.08
C GLY A 102 11.68 0.20 5.84
N ALA A 103 11.10 1.21 5.20
CA ALA A 103 11.76 2.50 4.96
C ALA A 103 12.03 3.27 6.28
N PHE A 104 11.09 3.21 7.23
CA PHE A 104 11.32 3.75 8.58
C PHE A 104 12.50 3.05 9.27
N HIS A 105 12.52 1.72 9.28
CA HIS A 105 13.58 0.92 9.89
C HIS A 105 14.96 1.17 9.24
N ALA A 106 15.00 1.38 7.93
CA ALA A 106 16.21 1.73 7.19
C ALA A 106 16.67 3.19 7.42
N GLY A 107 15.97 3.98 8.24
CA GLY A 107 16.33 5.36 8.56
C GLY A 107 16.02 6.37 7.45
N LEU A 108 15.28 5.98 6.41
CA LEU A 108 14.94 6.86 5.29
C LEU A 108 14.04 8.03 5.72
N TYR A 109 13.32 7.89 6.83
CA TYR A 109 12.45 8.94 7.38
C TYR A 109 13.07 9.68 8.58
N SER A 110 14.39 9.58 8.78
CA SER A 110 15.09 10.19 9.93
C SER A 110 14.98 11.72 10.01
N ASN A 111 14.70 12.40 8.89
CA ASN A 111 14.44 13.85 8.89
C ASN A 111 13.08 14.23 9.50
N PHE A 112 12.14 13.28 9.62
CA PHE A 112 10.77 13.52 10.10
C PHE A 112 10.55 13.07 11.54
N PHE A 113 11.44 12.22 12.06
CA PHE A 113 11.26 11.57 13.34
C PHE A 113 12.52 11.70 14.18
N HIS A 114 12.33 11.95 15.48
CA HIS A 114 13.43 11.95 16.43
C HIS A 114 14.14 10.58 16.44
N SER A 115 15.46 10.56 16.68
CA SER A 115 16.28 9.34 16.79
C SER A 115 15.86 8.33 17.88
N LYS A 116 14.84 8.66 18.69
CA LYS A 116 14.29 7.82 19.76
C LYS A 116 12.88 7.30 19.41
N SER A 117 12.36 7.67 18.25
CA SER A 117 11.10 7.13 17.74
C SER A 117 11.28 5.65 17.42
N ALA A 118 10.40 4.81 17.96
CA ALA A 118 10.36 3.39 17.68
C ALA A 118 9.15 3.07 16.80
N ILE A 119 9.24 2.00 16.00
CA ILE A 119 8.17 1.60 15.08
C ILE A 119 6.84 1.37 15.83
N ASP A 120 6.89 0.79 17.03
CA ASP A 120 5.72 0.54 17.88
C ASP A 120 4.99 1.80 18.33
N HIS A 121 5.62 2.98 18.26
CA HIS A 121 4.93 4.24 18.56
C HIS A 121 3.82 4.54 17.54
N PHE A 122 3.93 3.99 16.32
CA PHE A 122 3.03 4.23 15.19
C PHE A 122 2.07 3.06 14.92
N ARG A 123 2.21 1.95 15.66
CA ARG A 123 1.41 0.74 15.46
C ARG A 123 -0.05 0.98 15.84
N LEU A 124 -0.96 0.68 14.92
CA LEU A 124 -2.40 0.63 15.16
C LEU A 124 -2.91 -0.82 15.09
N PRO A 125 -4.09 -1.11 15.70
CA PRO A 125 -4.75 -2.40 15.50
C PRO A 125 -4.95 -2.72 14.03
N GLY A 126 -4.78 -3.99 13.65
CA GLY A 126 -5.03 -4.48 12.30
C GLY A 126 -6.50 -4.37 11.93
N SER A 127 -6.90 -3.24 11.37
CA SER A 127 -8.26 -3.04 10.90
C SER A 127 -8.35 -1.95 9.83
N THR A 128 -9.32 -2.09 8.93
CA THR A 128 -9.68 -1.08 7.94
C THR A 128 -10.12 0.23 8.60
N SER A 129 -10.74 0.16 9.79
CA SER A 129 -11.06 1.33 10.60
C SER A 129 -9.82 2.14 11.01
N SER A 130 -8.71 1.48 11.36
CA SER A 130 -7.47 2.19 11.69
C SER A 130 -6.99 3.03 10.50
N ALA A 131 -7.04 2.46 9.29
CA ALA A 131 -6.65 3.17 8.08
C ALA A 131 -7.62 4.30 7.71
N GLN A 132 -8.94 4.08 7.82
CA GLN A 132 -9.95 5.11 7.60
C GLN A 132 -9.75 6.31 8.53
N LYS A 133 -9.40 6.07 9.80
CA LYS A 133 -9.10 7.15 10.77
C LYS A 133 -7.82 7.90 10.41
N ILE A 134 -6.77 7.22 9.94
CA ILE A 134 -5.58 7.90 9.42
C ILE A 134 -5.97 8.80 8.23
N VAL A 135 -6.75 8.26 7.28
CA VAL A 135 -7.23 9.05 6.13
C VAL A 135 -8.06 10.25 6.60
N ALA A 136 -8.99 10.07 7.52
CA ALA A 136 -9.80 11.16 8.08
C ALA A 136 -8.98 12.23 8.82
N TYR A 137 -7.88 11.83 9.45
CA TYR A 137 -6.98 12.73 10.16
C TYR A 137 -6.21 13.63 9.18
N PHE A 138 -5.56 13.04 8.16
CA PHE A 138 -4.62 13.76 7.30
C PHE A 138 -5.22 14.22 5.95
N TYR A 139 -6.38 13.70 5.56
CA TYR A 139 -7.02 13.90 4.24
C TYR A 139 -8.53 14.15 4.36
N ARG A 140 -9.12 14.78 3.34
CA ARG A 140 -10.53 15.22 3.23
C ARG A 140 -11.42 14.16 2.61
N SER A 141 -10.85 13.25 1.84
CA SER A 141 -11.57 12.17 1.17
C SER A 141 -10.61 11.05 0.80
N ASN A 142 -11.18 9.89 0.44
CA ASN A 142 -10.46 8.81 -0.20
C ASN A 142 -9.74 9.27 -1.48
N GLU A 143 -10.38 10.15 -2.27
CA GLU A 143 -9.79 10.71 -3.49
C GLU A 143 -8.54 11.55 -3.20
N GLU A 144 -8.62 12.43 -2.20
CA GLU A 144 -7.51 13.28 -1.80
C GLU A 144 -6.32 12.44 -1.30
N TYR A 145 -6.58 11.40 -0.51
CA TYR A 145 -5.56 10.44 -0.09
C TYR A 145 -4.98 9.66 -1.27
N PHE A 146 -5.81 9.16 -2.18
CA PHE A 146 -5.40 8.38 -3.34
C PHE A 146 -4.37 9.14 -4.19
N PHE A 147 -4.67 10.41 -4.50
CA PHE A 147 -3.79 11.27 -5.29
C PHE A 147 -2.67 11.94 -4.48
N GLY A 148 -2.59 11.70 -3.17
CA GLY A 148 -1.54 12.24 -2.31
C GLY A 148 -1.65 13.74 -2.04
N GLY A 149 -2.84 14.32 -2.17
CA GLY A 149 -3.08 15.74 -1.89
C GLY A 149 -3.22 16.01 -0.39
N SER A 150 -2.18 15.89 0.43
CA SER A 150 -2.36 16.06 1.88
C SER A 150 -2.88 17.45 2.31
N ARG A 151 -3.65 17.48 3.40
CA ARG A 151 -4.14 18.73 3.99
C ARG A 151 -2.96 19.59 4.47
N LYS A 152 -2.93 20.85 4.05
CA LYS A 152 -2.00 21.86 4.60
C LYS A 152 -2.28 22.20 6.07
N ASN A 153 -3.53 22.03 6.52
CA ASN A 153 -4.02 22.46 7.84
C ASN A 153 -4.59 21.26 8.61
N VAL A 154 -3.71 20.38 9.09
CA VAL A 154 -4.05 19.36 10.08
C VAL A 154 -3.80 19.96 11.47
N GLU A 155 -4.75 19.81 12.40
CA GLU A 155 -4.51 20.20 13.78
C GLU A 155 -3.59 19.14 14.43
N VAL A 156 -2.34 19.52 14.67
CA VAL A 156 -1.37 18.66 15.35
C VAL A 156 -1.42 19.00 16.85
N PRO A 157 -1.78 18.04 17.73
CA PRO A 157 -1.79 18.28 19.16
C PRO A 157 -0.40 18.66 19.67
N ASN A 158 -0.34 19.61 20.59
CA ASN A 158 0.91 20.03 21.21
C ASN A 158 1.70 18.83 21.75
N LEU A 159 3.00 18.78 21.42
CA LEU A 159 3.94 17.72 21.84
C LEU A 159 3.60 16.30 21.34
N ASN A 160 2.74 16.18 20.31
CA ASN A 160 2.52 14.91 19.61
C ASN A 160 3.44 14.79 18.40
N PHE A 161 4.72 14.52 18.67
CA PHE A 161 5.77 14.43 17.67
C PHE A 161 5.52 13.34 16.61
N GLU A 162 4.78 12.28 16.96
CA GLU A 162 4.41 11.24 16.00
C GLU A 162 3.46 11.76 14.93
N ILE A 163 2.42 12.51 15.34
CA ILE A 163 1.47 13.12 14.38
C ILE A 163 2.18 14.18 13.55
N GLU A 164 3.03 15.01 14.17
CA GLU A 164 3.83 16.01 13.46
C GLU A 164 4.71 15.37 12.37
N GLY A 165 5.47 14.34 12.71
CA GLY A 165 6.36 13.66 11.76
C GLY A 165 5.59 12.97 10.63
N VAL A 166 4.47 12.29 10.92
CA VAL A 166 3.62 11.68 9.89
C VAL A 166 2.99 12.75 8.99
N HIS A 167 2.54 13.88 9.56
CA HIS A 167 1.98 14.98 8.79
C HIS A 167 3.02 15.56 7.82
N GLU A 168 4.22 15.86 8.31
CA GLU A 168 5.30 16.40 7.47
C GLU A 168 5.73 15.41 6.39
N LEU A 169 5.90 14.13 6.75
CA LEU A 169 6.20 13.06 5.77
C LEU A 169 5.11 12.98 4.68
N SER A 170 3.84 13.13 5.04
CA SER A 170 2.71 13.07 4.10
C SER A 170 2.61 14.26 3.15
N ARG A 171 3.32 15.35 3.41
CA ARG A 171 3.31 16.59 2.61
C ARG A 171 4.39 16.65 1.56
N ILE A 172 5.31 15.69 1.58
CA ILE A 172 6.43 15.69 0.66
C ILE A 172 5.96 15.22 -0.71
N THR A 173 6.27 16.02 -1.71
CA THR A 173 6.05 15.64 -3.11
C THR A 173 7.20 14.76 -3.58
N ALA A 174 6.93 13.81 -4.47
CA ALA A 174 7.95 12.91 -5.04
C ALA A 174 9.13 13.63 -5.73
N ASN A 175 9.01 14.94 -5.98
CA ASN A 175 10.05 15.79 -6.58
C ASN A 175 10.78 16.70 -5.56
N HIS A 176 10.51 16.55 -4.26
CA HIS A 176 11.27 17.24 -3.23
C HIS A 176 12.65 16.63 -3.14
N ASN A 177 13.64 17.32 -3.71
CA ASN A 177 15.01 16.83 -3.80
C ASN A 177 15.91 17.79 -3.01
N ASP A 178 16.10 17.50 -1.73
CA ASP A 178 17.06 18.22 -0.87
C ASP A 178 18.43 17.53 -0.83
N GLY A 179 18.62 16.47 -1.64
CA GLY A 179 19.85 15.68 -1.70
C GLY A 179 20.01 14.66 -0.56
N THR A 180 19.11 14.64 0.43
CA THR A 180 19.19 13.76 1.60
C THR A 180 18.07 12.72 1.64
N PHE A 181 16.91 13.03 1.06
CA PHE A 181 15.77 12.13 0.99
C PHE A 181 15.18 12.13 -0.44
N ASN A 182 15.00 10.94 -1.01
CA ASN A 182 14.28 10.75 -2.27
C ASN A 182 12.87 10.21 -1.94
N PRO A 183 11.87 11.08 -1.75
CA PRO A 183 10.52 10.67 -1.46
C PRO A 183 9.93 9.82 -2.58
N ASP A 184 9.36 8.69 -2.21
CA ASP A 184 8.47 7.93 -3.09
C ASP A 184 7.04 7.92 -2.55
N LEU A 185 6.10 7.37 -3.33
CA LEU A 185 4.68 7.33 -2.95
C LEU A 185 4.41 6.46 -1.70
N ARG A 186 5.33 5.58 -1.30
CA ARG A 186 5.17 4.71 -0.12
C ARG A 186 5.35 5.46 1.19
N SER A 187 6.11 6.56 1.17
CA SER A 187 6.32 7.44 2.33
C SER A 187 5.04 7.85 3.05
N SER A 188 3.94 8.00 2.31
CA SER A 188 2.63 8.41 2.83
C SER A 188 1.53 7.38 2.57
N SER A 189 1.90 6.13 2.27
CA SER A 189 0.95 5.05 2.06
C SER A 189 0.78 4.26 3.34
N ILE A 190 -0.47 4.06 3.74
CA ILE A 190 -0.82 3.30 4.93
C ILE A 190 -0.55 1.81 4.65
N GLU A 191 0.28 1.20 5.49
CA GLU A 191 0.75 -0.17 5.34
C GLU A 191 -0.02 -1.12 6.26
N PHE A 192 -0.44 -2.26 5.71
CA PHE A 192 -1.08 -3.37 6.40
C PHE A 192 -0.11 -4.54 6.47
N ILE A 193 -0.02 -5.15 7.64
CA ILE A 193 0.83 -6.32 7.88
C ILE A 193 -0.03 -7.54 8.19
N PHE A 194 0.32 -8.66 7.58
CA PHE A 194 -0.28 -9.98 7.77
C PHE A 194 0.80 -11.01 8.12
N ASP A 195 0.44 -11.99 8.95
CA ASP A 195 1.32 -13.05 9.49
C ASP A 195 1.00 -14.45 8.93
N ARG A 196 0.22 -14.50 7.84
CA ARG A 196 -0.34 -15.73 7.28
C ARG A 196 -0.52 -15.62 5.78
N GLU A 197 -0.70 -16.78 5.14
CA GLU A 197 -1.05 -16.83 3.73
C GLU A 197 -2.38 -16.14 3.45
N ILE A 198 -2.44 -15.41 2.34
CA ILE A 198 -3.63 -14.74 1.86
C ILE A 198 -4.16 -15.48 0.63
N ASP A 199 -5.33 -16.08 0.76
CA ASP A 199 -6.06 -16.70 -0.35
C ASP A 199 -6.58 -15.61 -1.29
N LEU A 200 -6.39 -15.81 -2.60
CA LEU A 200 -6.88 -14.91 -3.62
C LEU A 200 -8.33 -15.19 -4.01
N THR A 201 -8.79 -16.44 -3.90
CA THR A 201 -10.08 -16.87 -4.45
C THR A 201 -11.23 -16.15 -3.76
N GLY A 202 -12.01 -15.41 -4.55
CA GLY A 202 -13.17 -14.65 -4.05
C GLY A 202 -12.83 -13.46 -3.13
N CYS A 203 -11.54 -13.10 -3.01
CA CYS A 203 -11.07 -11.99 -2.18
C CYS A 203 -10.70 -10.73 -2.99
N LEU A 204 -10.65 -10.82 -4.33
CA LEU A 204 -10.24 -9.71 -5.19
C LEU A 204 -11.41 -8.91 -5.75
N LEU A 205 -11.39 -7.60 -5.53
CA LEU A 205 -12.18 -6.64 -6.30
C LEU A 205 -11.61 -6.49 -7.70
N GLY A 206 -10.29 -6.58 -7.86
CA GLY A 206 -9.73 -6.60 -9.19
C GLY A 206 -8.27 -6.98 -9.26
N ILE A 207 -7.82 -7.12 -10.50
CA ILE A 207 -6.41 -7.31 -10.85
C ILE A 207 -6.04 -6.34 -11.98
N VAL A 208 -4.89 -5.69 -11.86
CA VAL A 208 -4.26 -4.94 -12.95
C VAL A 208 -3.05 -5.74 -13.42
N VAL A 209 -3.07 -6.21 -14.66
CA VAL A 209 -2.09 -7.17 -15.18
C VAL A 209 -1.58 -6.75 -16.57
N PRO A 210 -0.31 -6.97 -16.92
CA PRO A 210 0.18 -6.75 -18.28
C PRO A 210 -0.59 -7.59 -19.29
N GLN A 211 -0.92 -7.02 -20.45
CA GLN A 211 -1.65 -7.75 -21.50
C GLN A 211 -0.91 -9.03 -21.93
N VAL A 212 0.43 -8.99 -21.97
CA VAL A 212 1.26 -10.14 -22.36
C VAL A 212 1.07 -11.37 -21.44
N CYS A 213 0.65 -11.17 -20.18
CA CYS A 213 0.36 -12.28 -19.28
C CYS A 213 -0.94 -13.00 -19.69
N LEU A 214 -1.92 -12.28 -20.25
CA LEU A 214 -3.19 -12.88 -20.68
C LEU A 214 -3.09 -13.57 -22.05
N ASP A 215 -1.97 -13.42 -22.75
CA ASP A 215 -1.72 -14.16 -24.00
C ASP A 215 -1.40 -15.65 -23.70
N ASP A 216 -1.08 -15.99 -22.46
CA ASP A 216 -0.93 -17.37 -21.98
C ASP A 216 -2.26 -17.90 -21.41
N ILE A 217 -2.73 -19.03 -21.95
CA ILE A 217 -3.98 -19.66 -21.54
C ILE A 217 -3.95 -20.14 -20.08
N HIS A 218 -2.80 -20.61 -19.59
CA HIS A 218 -2.67 -21.11 -18.22
C HIS A 218 -2.80 -19.98 -17.20
N ILE A 219 -2.30 -18.79 -17.54
CA ILE A 219 -2.47 -17.59 -16.71
C ILE A 219 -3.94 -17.17 -16.70
N THR A 220 -4.59 -17.16 -17.86
CA THR A 220 -6.00 -16.79 -17.98
C THR A 220 -6.90 -17.76 -17.20
N ASP A 221 -6.65 -19.07 -17.29
CA ASP A 221 -7.37 -20.09 -16.52
C ASP A 221 -7.17 -19.91 -15.01
N ALA A 222 -5.95 -19.62 -14.56
CA ALA A 222 -5.66 -19.37 -13.15
C ALA A 222 -6.37 -18.11 -12.63
N ILE A 223 -6.39 -17.02 -13.41
CA ILE A 223 -7.14 -15.80 -13.05
C ILE A 223 -8.64 -16.09 -12.97
N ASN A 224 -9.18 -16.90 -13.88
CA ASN A 224 -10.58 -17.29 -13.85
C ASN A 224 -10.94 -18.11 -12.59
N VAL A 225 -10.02 -18.94 -12.09
CA VAL A 225 -10.21 -19.67 -10.82
C VAL A 225 -10.22 -18.71 -9.62
N ILE A 226 -9.35 -17.70 -9.61
CA ILE A 226 -9.32 -16.66 -8.59
C ILE A 226 -10.62 -15.83 -8.62
N ASN A 227 -11.18 -15.63 -9.82
CA ASN A 227 -12.43 -14.94 -10.10
C ASN A 227 -12.47 -13.50 -9.54
N PRO A 228 -11.53 -12.61 -9.93
CA PRO A 228 -11.58 -11.21 -9.55
C PRO A 228 -12.79 -10.52 -10.19
N LYS A 229 -13.42 -9.58 -9.48
CA LYS A 229 -14.58 -8.85 -10.01
C LYS A 229 -14.25 -7.99 -11.24
N HIS A 230 -13.04 -7.42 -11.29
CA HIS A 230 -12.54 -6.65 -12.41
C HIS A 230 -11.17 -7.15 -12.89
N ILE A 231 -10.98 -7.24 -14.20
CA ILE A 231 -9.67 -7.48 -14.82
C ILE A 231 -9.36 -6.25 -15.66
N SER A 232 -8.30 -5.53 -15.30
CA SER A 232 -7.79 -4.39 -16.06
C SER A 232 -6.43 -4.75 -16.63
N THR A 233 -6.19 -4.36 -17.88
CA THR A 233 -4.90 -4.60 -18.54
C THR A 233 -4.21 -3.33 -18.96
N TYR A 234 -2.92 -3.44 -19.21
CA TYR A 234 -2.14 -2.42 -19.86
C TYR A 234 -1.13 -3.05 -20.82
N SER A 235 -0.80 -2.32 -21.88
CA SER A 235 0.22 -2.75 -22.84
C SER A 235 1.60 -2.72 -22.18
N GLY A 236 2.38 -3.79 -22.34
CA GLY A 236 3.79 -3.79 -21.97
C GLY A 236 4.56 -2.83 -22.88
N ILE A 237 4.72 -1.57 -22.46
CA ILE A 237 5.49 -0.60 -23.23
C ILE A 237 6.97 -0.82 -22.88
N HIS A 238 7.77 -1.14 -23.90
CA HIS A 238 9.21 -1.25 -23.75
C HIS A 238 9.85 0.15 -23.72
N ASN A 239 10.96 0.30 -22.98
CA ASN A 239 11.76 1.53 -22.88
C ASN A 239 11.09 2.74 -22.20
N ILE A 240 10.07 2.53 -21.35
CA ILE A 240 9.52 3.60 -20.48
C ILE A 240 10.01 3.45 -19.05
N GLY A 241 10.14 4.52 -18.27
CA GLY A 241 10.57 4.40 -16.87
C GLY A 241 9.54 3.71 -15.98
N SER A 242 9.98 3.14 -14.84
CA SER A 242 9.09 2.54 -13.83
C SER A 242 8.02 3.52 -13.33
N ALA A 243 8.36 4.81 -13.22
CA ALA A 243 7.43 5.88 -12.87
C ALA A 243 6.27 6.04 -13.88
N SER A 244 6.52 5.78 -15.17
CA SER A 244 5.47 5.83 -16.20
C SER A 244 4.47 4.68 -16.03
N ILE A 245 4.96 3.47 -15.74
CA ILE A 245 4.09 2.31 -15.47
C ILE A 245 3.29 2.52 -14.17
N LEU A 246 3.91 3.13 -13.16
CA LEU A 246 3.22 3.48 -11.92
C LEU A 246 2.01 4.39 -12.19
N GLY A 247 2.15 5.40 -13.04
CA GLY A 247 1.03 6.24 -13.47
C GLY A 247 -0.12 5.43 -14.11
N ILE A 248 0.20 4.41 -14.91
CA ILE A 248 -0.80 3.50 -15.50
C ILE A 248 -1.50 2.67 -14.41
N LEU A 249 -0.76 2.13 -13.43
CA LEU A 249 -1.35 1.40 -12.31
C LEU A 249 -2.31 2.27 -11.50
N PHE A 250 -1.95 3.54 -11.26
CA PHE A 250 -2.82 4.51 -10.61
C PHE A 250 -4.11 4.73 -11.42
N ASP A 251 -4.01 4.96 -12.73
CA ASP A 251 -5.16 5.13 -13.61
C ASP A 251 -6.10 3.91 -13.57
N LYS A 252 -5.55 2.70 -13.76
CA LYS A 252 -6.35 1.46 -13.74
C LYS A 252 -6.97 1.13 -12.40
N THR A 253 -6.26 1.43 -11.32
CA THR A 253 -6.80 1.28 -9.95
C THR A 253 -7.94 2.27 -9.72
N TYR A 254 -7.77 3.53 -10.14
CA TYR A 254 -8.79 4.57 -10.01
C TYR A 254 -10.05 4.23 -10.81
N GLU A 255 -9.92 3.71 -12.03
CA GLU A 255 -11.05 3.21 -12.83
C GLU A 255 -11.86 2.12 -12.09
N ILE A 256 -11.18 1.18 -11.42
CA ILE A 256 -11.82 0.15 -10.60
C ILE A 256 -12.55 0.78 -9.41
N TYR A 257 -11.91 1.71 -8.71
CA TYR A 257 -12.51 2.36 -7.54
C TYR A 257 -13.76 3.16 -7.88
N ARG A 258 -13.77 3.84 -9.03
CA ARG A 258 -14.96 4.56 -9.52
C ARG A 258 -16.11 3.62 -9.87
N LYS A 259 -15.83 2.46 -10.46
CA LYS A 259 -16.85 1.44 -10.75
C LYS A 259 -17.46 0.86 -9.49
N GLU A 260 -16.67 0.75 -8.42
CA GLU A 260 -17.10 0.26 -7.11
C GLU A 260 -17.70 1.34 -6.20
N GLY A 261 -17.68 2.62 -6.60
CA GLY A 261 -18.19 3.74 -5.79
C GLY A 261 -17.37 4.01 -4.52
N ILE A 262 -16.07 3.69 -4.54
CA ILE A 262 -15.13 3.90 -3.43
C ILE A 262 -14.59 5.34 -3.43
N ILE A 263 -14.46 5.91 -4.63
CA ILE A 263 -14.08 7.31 -4.92
C ILE A 263 -15.12 7.90 -5.86
#